data_AF-A0A7Z7D0Y4-F1
#
_entry.id   AF-A0A7Z7D0Y4-F1
#
_cell.length_a   1.000
_cell.length_b   1.000
_cell.length_c   1.000
_cell.angle_alpha   90.00
_cell.angle_beta   90.00
_cell.angle_gamma   90.00
#
_symmetry.space_group_name_H-M   'P 1'
#
loop_
_entity.id
_entity.type
_entity.pdbx_description
1 polymer ?
#
loop_
_entity_poly.entity_id
_entity_poly.type
_entity_poly.pdbx_seq_one_letter_code
_entity_poly.pdbx_strand_id
1 'polypeptide(L)'
;MAIEVNRPAVENARRLIRAGEVVRDDRDAWSEAAPTADEENSFIEEHGWTEFSHWHLGIDKEQNRETKGAYSFPFGDFRKVHRSGVIAGESRAGQHDHTEIRDELRALLELIDAE
;
A
#
# COMPACT_ATOMS: atom_id res chain seq x y z
N MET A 1 -16.90 0.97 -10.43
CA MET A 1 -15.60 0.81 -9.76
C MET A 1 -15.90 0.49 -8.30
N ALA A 2 -15.50 -0.68 -7.80
CA ALA A 2 -15.75 -1.09 -6.41
C ALA A 2 -14.52 -1.03 -5.51
N ILE A 3 -13.39 -0.53 -6.03
CA ILE A 3 -12.19 -0.28 -5.24
C ILE A 3 -12.37 1.05 -4.51
N GLU A 4 -12.38 0.99 -3.19
CA GLU A 4 -12.48 2.13 -2.28
C GLU A 4 -11.18 2.31 -1.50
N VAL A 5 -10.99 3.49 -0.90
CA VAL A 5 -9.87 3.76 0.01
C VAL A 5 -10.00 2.92 1.28
N ASN A 6 -8.96 2.15 1.57
CA ASN A 6 -8.82 1.43 2.81
C ASN A 6 -8.29 2.35 3.92
N ARG A 7 -9.20 2.98 4.66
CA ARG A 7 -8.86 3.90 5.76
C ARG A 7 -7.88 3.30 6.80
N PRO A 8 -8.08 2.06 7.29
CA PRO A 8 -7.09 1.39 8.14
C PRO A 8 -5.66 1.37 7.55
N ALA A 9 -5.53 1.14 6.24
CA ALA A 9 -4.23 1.11 5.58
C ALA A 9 -3.57 2.49 5.52
N VAL A 10 -4.36 3.54 5.27
CA VAL A 10 -3.89 4.93 5.33
C VAL A 10 -3.37 5.27 6.74
N GLU A 11 -4.12 4.90 7.78
CA GLU A 11 -3.70 5.15 9.17
C GLU A 11 -2.43 4.39 9.52
N ASN A 12 -2.31 3.14 9.07
CA ASN A 12 -1.11 2.33 9.23
C ASN A 12 0.11 2.98 8.54
N ALA A 13 -0.03 3.37 7.27
CA ALA A 13 1.03 4.04 6.53
C ALA A 13 1.48 5.34 7.23
N ARG A 14 0.53 6.21 7.64
CA ARG A 14 0.85 7.45 8.37
C ARG A 14 1.52 7.19 9.72
N ARG A 15 1.17 6.10 10.40
CA ARG A 15 1.80 5.70 11.66
C ARG A 15 3.25 5.28 11.43
N LEU A 16 3.50 4.44 10.42
CA LEU A 16 4.85 3.97 10.07
C LEU A 16 5.75 5.12 9.61
N ILE A 17 5.21 6.03 8.79
CA ILE A 17 5.95 7.21 8.32
C ILE A 17 6.44 8.04 9.50
N ARG A 18 5.51 8.44 10.39
CA ARG A 18 5.84 9.20 11.62
C ARG A 18 6.74 8.46 12.60
N ALA A 19 6.81 7.12 12.51
CA ALA A 19 7.72 6.32 13.31
C ALA A 19 9.14 6.24 12.71
N GLY A 20 9.35 6.79 11.51
CA GLY A 20 10.59 6.67 10.75
C GLY A 20 10.78 5.31 10.08
N GLU A 21 9.74 4.47 10.02
CA GLU A 21 9.75 3.14 9.39
C GLU A 21 9.53 3.27 7.88
N VAL A 22 10.38 4.07 7.23
CA VAL A 22 10.30 4.39 5.81
C VAL A 22 11.63 4.10 5.11
N VAL A 23 11.54 3.48 3.94
CA VAL A 23 12.64 3.33 3.00
C VAL A 23 12.49 4.42 1.93
N ARG A 24 13.48 5.33 1.85
CA ARG A 24 13.52 6.42 0.87
C ARG A 24 14.25 5.96 -0.40
N ASP A 25 13.67 4.99 -1.08
CA ASP A 25 14.20 4.43 -2.32
C ASP A 25 13.72 5.20 -3.57
N ASP A 26 14.46 5.01 -4.67
CA ASP A 26 14.14 5.59 -5.96
C ASP A 26 12.87 4.96 -6.56
N ARG A 27 12.13 5.73 -7.35
CA ARG A 27 10.84 5.30 -7.94
C ARG A 27 10.91 3.96 -8.68
N ASP A 28 12.04 3.67 -9.31
CA ASP A 28 12.23 2.46 -10.12
C ASP A 28 12.56 1.21 -9.29
N ALA A 29 12.85 1.37 -7.99
CA ALA A 29 13.20 0.26 -7.09
C ALA A 29 11.98 -0.58 -6.67
N TRP A 30 10.75 -0.08 -6.87
CA TRP A 30 9.55 -0.78 -6.41
C TRP A 30 9.37 -2.17 -7.02
N SER A 31 9.76 -2.38 -8.29
CA SER A 31 9.65 -3.70 -8.92
C SER A 31 10.50 -4.77 -8.24
N GLU A 32 11.59 -4.38 -7.58
CA GLU A 32 12.47 -5.29 -6.85
C GLU A 32 12.13 -5.35 -5.35
N ALA A 33 11.60 -4.27 -4.79
CA ALA A 33 11.22 -4.17 -3.38
C ALA A 33 9.80 -4.67 -3.07
N ALA A 34 8.93 -4.78 -4.08
CA ALA A 34 7.56 -5.26 -3.90
C ALA A 34 7.58 -6.72 -3.39
N PRO A 35 6.75 -7.05 -2.40
CA PRO A 35 6.70 -8.39 -1.86
C PRO A 35 6.29 -9.40 -2.93
N THR A 36 6.99 -10.54 -2.93
CA THR A 36 6.70 -11.66 -3.82
C THR A 36 5.44 -12.40 -3.39
N ALA A 37 4.85 -13.18 -4.29
CA ALA A 37 3.65 -13.96 -3.99
C ALA A 37 3.83 -14.90 -2.79
N ASP A 38 5.03 -15.47 -2.62
CA ASP A 38 5.41 -16.31 -1.49
C ASP A 38 5.51 -15.53 -0.17
N GLU A 39 6.06 -14.32 -0.19
CA GLU A 39 6.11 -13.45 1.00
C GLU A 39 4.72 -12.99 1.43
N GLU A 40 3.88 -12.61 0.47
CA GLU A 40 2.47 -12.30 0.74
C GLU A 40 1.74 -13.50 1.36
N ASN A 41 1.93 -14.71 0.83
CA ASN A 41 1.30 -15.92 1.36
C ASN A 41 1.76 -16.18 2.80
N SER A 42 3.08 -16.15 3.03
CA SER A 42 3.65 -16.35 4.36
C SER A 42 3.11 -15.32 5.35
N PHE A 43 3.04 -14.05 4.95
CA PHE A 43 2.48 -12.98 5.77
C PHE A 43 1.00 -13.21 6.11
N ILE A 44 0.19 -13.63 5.14
CA ILE A 44 -1.23 -13.96 5.37
C ILE A 44 -1.37 -15.18 6.29
N GLU A 45 -0.51 -16.19 6.16
CA GLU A 45 -0.53 -17.37 7.05
C GLU A 45 -0.14 -17.02 8.48
N GLU A 46 0.83 -16.12 8.68
CA GLU A 46 1.32 -15.71 10.00
C GLU A 46 0.42 -14.67 10.68
N HIS A 47 -0.06 -13.67 9.94
CA HIS A 47 -0.78 -12.50 10.48
C HIS A 47 -2.27 -12.43 10.10
N GLY A 48 -2.67 -13.16 9.06
CA GLY A 48 -4.05 -13.17 8.55
C GLY A 48 -4.37 -12.04 7.56
N TRP A 49 -5.53 -12.17 6.92
CA TRP A 49 -6.05 -11.23 5.93
C TRP A 49 -6.30 -9.81 6.46
N THR A 50 -6.59 -9.69 7.76
CA THR A 50 -6.84 -8.37 8.38
C THR A 50 -5.56 -7.53 8.34
N GLU A 51 -4.43 -8.10 8.77
CA GLU A 51 -3.16 -7.39 8.73
C GLU A 51 -2.72 -7.15 7.28
N PHE A 52 -2.91 -8.13 6.40
CA PHE A 52 -2.63 -7.97 4.97
C PHE A 52 -3.38 -6.77 4.37
N SER A 53 -4.64 -6.56 4.76
CA SER A 53 -5.42 -5.41 4.31
C SER A 53 -4.79 -4.07 4.72
N HIS A 54 -4.16 -3.97 5.89
CA HIS A 54 -3.56 -2.73 6.38
C HIS A 54 -2.33 -2.27 5.57
N TRP A 55 -1.83 -3.10 4.66
CA TRP A 55 -0.71 -2.78 3.76
C TRP A 55 -1.14 -2.37 2.35
N HIS A 56 -2.45 -2.27 2.12
CA HIS A 56 -3.03 -2.01 0.80
C HIS A 56 -4.04 -0.86 0.85
N LEU A 57 -3.78 0.22 0.11
CA LEU A 57 -4.64 1.41 0.12
C LEU A 57 -5.97 1.22 -0.64
N GLY A 58 -6.03 0.29 -1.58
CA GLY A 58 -7.26 -0.06 -2.28
C GLY A 58 -7.88 -1.32 -1.72
N ILE A 59 -9.19 -1.29 -1.47
CA ILE A 59 -9.99 -2.47 -1.14
C ILE A 59 -11.16 -2.60 -2.10
N ASP A 60 -11.27 -3.73 -2.77
CA ASP A 60 -12.41 -4.09 -3.61
C ASP A 60 -13.52 -4.70 -2.75
N LYS A 61 -14.69 -4.06 -2.72
CA LYS A 61 -15.87 -4.55 -1.97
C LYS A 61 -16.62 -5.68 -2.67
N GLU A 62 -16.45 -5.86 -3.97
CA GLU A 62 -17.10 -6.93 -4.74
C GLU A 62 -16.37 -8.27 -4.53
N GLN A 63 -15.08 -8.21 -4.19
CA GLN A 63 -14.24 -9.38 -3.97
C GLN A 63 -14.34 -9.90 -2.53
N ASN A 64 -14.04 -11.18 -2.34
CA ASN A 64 -13.95 -11.77 -1.00
C ASN A 64 -12.70 -11.23 -0.29
N ARG A 65 -12.86 -10.70 0.92
CA ARG A 65 -11.77 -10.16 1.78
C ARG A 65 -10.71 -11.20 2.13
N GLU A 66 -10.99 -12.48 1.94
CA GLU A 66 -10.05 -13.58 2.09
C GLU A 66 -9.38 -13.96 0.76
N THR A 67 -9.21 -12.98 -0.14
CA THR A 67 -8.50 -13.17 -1.41
C THR A 67 -7.57 -12.00 -1.67
N LYS A 68 -6.40 -12.28 -2.26
CA LYS A 68 -5.40 -11.24 -2.61
C LYS A 68 -5.97 -10.20 -3.57
N GLY A 69 -6.86 -10.63 -4.48
CA GLY A 69 -7.50 -9.76 -5.45
C GLY A 69 -8.44 -8.72 -4.84
N ALA A 70 -8.82 -8.85 -3.57
CA ALA A 70 -9.59 -7.82 -2.86
C ALA A 70 -8.75 -6.62 -2.42
N TYR A 71 -7.42 -6.70 -2.50
CA TYR A 71 -6.52 -5.67 -2.03
C TYR A 71 -5.62 -5.18 -3.16
N SER A 72 -5.35 -3.88 -3.19
CA SER A 72 -4.60 -3.23 -4.25
C SER A 72 -3.83 -2.02 -3.71
N PHE A 73 -2.91 -1.49 -4.50
CA PHE A 73 -2.04 -0.38 -4.11
C PHE A 73 -1.23 -0.68 -2.83
N PRO A 74 -0.35 -1.70 -2.88
CA PRO A 74 0.63 -1.91 -1.82
C PRO A 74 1.58 -0.72 -1.72
N PHE A 75 1.93 -0.33 -0.50
CA PHE A 75 2.80 0.82 -0.22
C PHE A 75 4.10 0.46 0.52
N GLY A 76 4.31 -0.83 0.81
CA GLY A 76 5.44 -1.30 1.62
C GLY A 76 5.65 -2.81 1.51
N ASP A 77 6.69 -3.29 2.18
CA ASP A 77 7.18 -4.68 2.18
C ASP A 77 6.65 -5.51 3.38
N PHE A 78 5.49 -5.14 3.92
CA PHE A 78 4.93 -5.66 5.18
C PHE A 78 5.75 -5.34 6.45
N ARG A 79 6.79 -4.51 6.35
CA ARG A 79 7.60 -4.06 7.50
C ARG A 79 7.76 -2.56 7.54
N LYS A 80 8.06 -1.96 6.39
CA LYS A 80 8.33 -0.53 6.21
C LYS A 80 7.54 0.02 5.03
N VAL A 81 7.31 1.32 5.05
CA VAL A 81 6.75 2.04 3.91
C VAL A 81 7.86 2.30 2.92
N HIS A 82 7.65 1.97 1.65
CA HIS A 82 8.61 2.26 0.59
C HIS A 82 8.15 3.50 -0.18
N ARG A 83 9.03 4.49 -0.29
CA ARG A 83 8.75 5.70 -1.07
C ARG A 83 8.45 5.34 -2.52
N SER A 84 9.19 4.39 -3.09
CA SER A 84 8.93 3.90 -4.45
C SER A 84 7.54 3.24 -4.59
N GLY A 85 7.10 2.49 -3.58
CA GLY A 85 5.78 1.85 -3.55
C GLY A 85 4.64 2.87 -3.51
N VAL A 86 4.78 3.92 -2.70
CA VAL A 86 3.80 5.02 -2.68
C VAL A 86 3.72 5.72 -4.04
N ILE A 87 4.85 6.03 -4.69
CA ILE A 87 4.87 6.66 -6.02
C ILE A 87 4.28 5.74 -7.09
N ALA A 88 4.63 4.44 -7.06
CA ALA A 88 4.11 3.46 -7.99
C ALA A 88 2.58 3.31 -7.83
N GLY A 89 2.11 3.30 -6.59
CA GLY A 89 0.69 3.33 -6.27
C GLY A 89 -0.01 4.57 -6.82
N GLU A 90 0.54 5.76 -6.57
CA GLU A 90 -0.04 7.04 -7.02
C GLU A 90 -0.18 7.07 -8.54
N SER A 91 0.88 6.67 -9.25
CA SER A 91 0.90 6.58 -10.70
C SER A 91 -0.15 5.62 -11.24
N ARG A 92 -0.30 4.43 -10.63
CA ARG A 92 -1.34 3.47 -11.03
C ARG A 92 -2.74 3.98 -10.70
N ALA A 93 -2.93 4.61 -9.55
CA ALA A 93 -4.23 5.12 -9.14
C ALA A 93 -4.70 6.21 -10.11
N GLY A 94 -3.79 7.09 -10.55
CA GLY A 94 -4.05 8.08 -11.60
C GLY A 94 -4.37 7.48 -12.97
N GLN A 95 -3.71 6.37 -13.37
CA GLN A 95 -3.97 5.69 -14.64
C GLN A 95 -5.33 4.99 -14.70
N HIS A 96 -5.88 4.60 -13.54
CA HIS A 96 -7.14 3.87 -13.42
C HIS A 96 -8.28 4.72 -12.83
N ASP A 97 -8.14 6.05 -12.84
CA ASP A 97 -9.14 7.02 -12.34
C ASP A 97 -9.53 6.84 -10.86
N HIS A 98 -8.69 6.18 -10.05
CA HIS A 98 -8.87 6.05 -8.60
C HIS A 98 -8.42 7.32 -7.87
N THR A 99 -9.18 8.40 -8.06
CA THR A 99 -8.81 9.74 -7.59
C THR A 99 -8.58 9.81 -6.08
N GLU A 100 -9.48 9.22 -5.28
CA GLU A 100 -9.36 9.23 -3.81
C GLU A 100 -8.09 8.49 -3.32
N ILE A 101 -7.77 7.33 -3.92
CA ILE A 101 -6.57 6.56 -3.59
C ILE A 101 -5.32 7.34 -4.00
N ARG A 102 -5.33 7.97 -5.17
CA ARG A 102 -4.23 8.80 -5.65
C ARG A 102 -3.96 9.96 -4.69
N ASP A 103 -5.01 10.67 -4.26
CA ASP A 103 -4.85 11.83 -3.37
C ASP A 103 -4.34 11.41 -1.98
N GLU A 104 -4.77 10.26 -1.45
CA GLU A 104 -4.19 9.71 -0.21
C GLU A 104 -2.73 9.27 -0.37
N LEU A 105 -2.37 8.61 -1.48
CA LEU A 105 -0.98 8.24 -1.76
C LEU A 105 -0.08 9.46 -1.91
N ARG A 106 -0.58 10.51 -2.58
CA ARG A 106 0.13 11.78 -2.70
C ARG A 106 0.37 12.42 -1.33
N ALA A 107 -0.64 12.43 -0.46
CA ALA A 107 -0.50 12.95 0.90
C ALA A 107 0.53 12.14 1.74
N LEU A 108 0.57 10.81 1.55
CA LEU A 108 1.60 9.96 2.17
C LEU A 108 2.99 10.29 1.63
N LEU A 109 3.13 10.50 0.32
CA LEU A 109 4.41 10.86 -0.30
C LEU A 109 4.93 12.20 0.22
N GLU A 110 4.06 13.20 0.30
CA GLU A 110 4.41 14.52 0.87
C GLU A 110 4.85 14.38 2.34
N LEU A 111 4.22 13.49 3.11
CA LEU A 111 4.63 13.22 4.48
C LEU A 111 6.02 12.55 4.57
N ILE A 112 6.30 11.60 3.67
CA ILE A 112 7.60 10.93 3.59
C ILE A 112 8.72 11.93 3.24
N ASP A 113 8.45 12.84 2.31
CA ASP A 113 9.42 13.83 1.82
C ASP A 113 9.57 15.03 2.77
N ALA A 114 8.63 15.23 3.70
CA ALA A 114 8.67 16.30 4.70
C ALA A 114 9.49 15.97 5.96
N GLU A 115 9.81 14.68 6.20
CA GLU A 115 10.64 14.21 7.33
C GLU A 115 12.13 14.03 7.00
#